data_AF-A0A0E3QVP9-F1
#
_entry.id   AF-A0A0E3QVP9-F1
#
_cell.length_a   1.000
_cell.length_b   1.000
_cell.length_c   1.000
_cell.angle_alpha   90.00
_cell.angle_beta   90.00
_cell.angle_gamma   90.00
#
_symmetry.space_group_name_H-M   'P 1'
#
loop_
_entity.id
_entity.type
_entity.pdbx_description
1 polymer ?
#
loop_
_entity_poly.entity_id
_entity_poly.type
_entity_poly.pdbx_seq_one_letter_code
_entity_poly.pdbx_strand_id
1 'polypeptide(L)'
;MIDSMEKKGLVYRKTDTKDRRKIMIFLTEMGEEYYEILKEKAEEIQTSTTDLLNEQDLKKYKACIKTEISILKKIDSKLNAKE
;
A
#
# COMPACT_ATOMS: atom_id res chain seq x y z
N MET A 1 6.47 -6.97 7.03
CA MET A 1 6.53 -6.45 5.65
C MET A 1 7.94 -6.04 5.27
N ILE A 2 8.54 -5.03 5.91
CA ILE A 2 9.90 -4.54 5.57
C ILE A 2 10.96 -5.65 5.67
N ASP A 3 10.91 -6.54 6.65
CA ASP A 3 11.88 -7.65 6.76
C ASP A 3 11.87 -8.57 5.54
N SER A 4 10.69 -8.79 4.95
CA SER A 4 10.59 -9.55 3.71
C SER A 4 11.14 -8.79 2.52
N MET A 5 11.04 -7.46 2.50
CA MET A 5 11.59 -6.64 1.42
C MET A 5 13.12 -6.59 1.51
N GLU A 6 13.67 -6.47 2.72
CA GLU A 6 15.12 -6.51 2.96
C GLU A 6 15.69 -7.90 2.64
N LYS A 7 15.01 -8.98 3.05
CA LYS A 7 15.40 -10.36 2.68
C LYS A 7 15.38 -10.61 1.17
N LYS A 8 14.50 -9.91 0.44
CA LYS A 8 14.42 -9.96 -1.04
C LYS A 8 15.41 -9.02 -1.72
N GLY A 9 16.20 -8.25 -0.96
CA GLY A 9 17.19 -7.31 -1.50
C GLY A 9 16.58 -6.04 -2.10
N LEU A 10 15.31 -5.74 -1.84
CA LEU A 10 14.62 -4.56 -2.39
C LEU A 10 14.86 -3.29 -1.56
N VAL A 11 15.17 -3.44 -0.28
CA VAL A 11 15.44 -2.33 0.63
C VAL A 11 16.63 -2.64 1.52
N TYR A 12 17.26 -1.60 2.06
CA TYR A 12 18.24 -1.73 3.12
C TYR A 12 17.97 -0.74 4.25
N ARG A 13 18.38 -1.10 5.46
CA ARG A 13 18.27 -0.25 6.64
C ARG A 13 19.59 0.42 6.98
N LYS A 14 19.53 1.69 7.35
CA LYS A 14 20.66 2.45 7.90
C LYS A 14 20.22 3.15 9.17
N THR A 15 20.97 2.93 10.25
CA THR A 15 20.76 3.68 11.49
C THR A 15 21.17 5.13 11.27
N ASP A 16 20.33 6.06 11.71
CA ASP A 16 20.64 7.49 11.62
C ASP A 16 21.87 7.82 12.47
N THR A 17 22.78 8.61 11.92
CA THR A 17 24.06 8.92 12.58
C THR A 17 23.92 9.91 13.73
N LYS A 18 22.80 10.65 13.80
CA LYS A 18 22.50 11.65 14.84
C LYS A 18 21.58 11.09 15.93
N ASP A 19 20.65 10.20 15.60
CA ASP A 19 19.76 9.53 16.57
C ASP A 19 19.65 8.03 16.28
N ARG A 20 20.31 7.21 17.10
CA ARG A 20 20.34 5.75 16.94
C ARG A 20 18.99 5.06 17.14
N ARG A 21 17.97 5.78 17.63
CA ARG A 21 16.59 5.27 17.72
C ARG A 21 15.87 5.35 16.37
N LYS A 22 16.42 6.08 15.40
CA LYS A 22 15.88 6.19 14.04
C LYS A 22 16.58 5.21 13.11
N ILE A 23 15.76 4.42 12.42
CA ILE A 23 16.20 3.54 11.33
C ILE A 23 15.59 4.10 10.05
N MET A 24 16.45 4.49 9.11
CA MET A 24 16.03 4.86 7.78
C MET A 24 16.02 3.63 6.88
N ILE A 25 14.98 3.52 6.07
CA ILE A 25 14.82 2.45 5.07
C ILE A 25 14.96 3.11 3.71
N PHE A 26 15.81 2.54 2.86
CA PHE A 26 16.08 3.00 1.51
C PHE A 26 15.82 1.87 0.52
N LEU A 27 15.42 2.20 -0.70
CA LEU A 27 15.41 1.24 -1.79
C LEU A 27 16.85 0.91 -2.20
N THR A 28 17.08 -0.33 -2.59
CA THR A 28 18.25 -0.70 -3.39
C THR A 28 18.00 -0.34 -4.85
N GLU A 29 19.03 -0.40 -5.69
CA GLU A 29 18.87 -0.26 -7.15
C GLU A 29 17.83 -1.26 -7.71
N MET A 30 17.90 -2.52 -7.29
CA MET A 30 16.88 -3.54 -7.60
C MET A 30 15.49 -3.14 -7.09
N GLY A 31 15.41 -2.49 -5.92
CA GLY A 31 14.16 -1.97 -5.37
C GLY A 31 13.57 -0.83 -6.20
N GLU A 32 14.40 0.05 -6.75
CA GLU A 32 13.99 1.14 -7.65
C GLU A 32 13.49 0.60 -8.99
N GLU A 33 14.23 -0.32 -9.61
CA GLU A 33 13.80 -1.00 -10.84
C GLU A 33 12.45 -1.72 -10.65
N TYR A 34 12.32 -2.44 -9.53
CA TYR A 34 11.08 -3.13 -9.20
C TYR A 34 9.92 -2.15 -8.96
N TYR A 35 10.19 -0.98 -8.39
CA TYR A 35 9.19 0.06 -8.20
C TYR A 35 8.71 0.64 -9.53
N GLU A 36 9.61 0.94 -10.47
CA GLU A 36 9.21 1.48 -11.78
C GLU A 36 8.36 0.48 -12.58
N ILE A 37 8.71 -0.81 -12.56
CA ILE A 37 7.88 -1.87 -13.18
C ILE A 37 6.49 -1.94 -12.54
N LEU A 38 6.40 -1.83 -11.21
CA LEU A 38 5.11 -1.83 -10.51
C LEU A 38 4.29 -0.59 -10.84
N LYS A 39 4.95 0.56 -10.94
CA LYS A 39 4.32 1.83 -11.27
C LYS A 39 3.73 1.81 -12.66
N GLU A 40 4.46 1.34 -13.66
CA GLU A 40 3.97 1.18 -15.04
C GLU A 40 2.72 0.30 -15.08
N LYS A 41 2.76 -0.87 -14.43
CA LYS A 41 1.58 -1.76 -14.33
C LYS A 41 0.40 -1.11 -13.61
N ALA A 42 0.67 -0.34 -12.56
CA ALA A 42 -0.38 0.38 -11.85
C ALA A 42 -1.00 1.48 -12.72
N GLU A 43 -0.21 2.16 -13.54
CA GLU A 43 -0.67 3.17 -14.49
C GLU A 43 -1.49 2.55 -15.64
N GLU A 44 -1.11 1.37 -16.15
CA GLU A 44 -1.90 0.61 -17.13
C GLU A 44 -3.27 0.22 -16.58
N ILE A 45 -3.30 -0.30 -15.34
CA ILE A 45 -4.55 -0.66 -14.65
C ILE A 45 -5.39 0.59 -14.41
N GLN A 46 -4.76 1.68 -13.97
CA GLN A 46 -5.44 2.93 -13.69
C GLN A 46 -6.08 3.49 -14.97
N THR A 47 -5.33 3.57 -16.07
CA THR A 47 -5.81 4.03 -17.38
C THR A 47 -6.99 3.17 -17.85
N SER A 48 -6.84 1.85 -17.82
CA SER A 48 -7.90 0.90 -18.22
C SER A 48 -9.16 1.04 -17.37
N THR A 49 -9.01 1.36 -16.08
CA THR A 49 -10.14 1.54 -15.16
C THR A 49 -10.81 2.90 -15.31
N THR A 50 -10.04 3.96 -15.58
CA THR A 50 -10.58 5.31 -15.82
C THR A 50 -11.24 5.47 -17.19
N ASP A 51 -10.83 4.70 -18.18
CA ASP A 51 -11.52 4.65 -19.48
C ASP A 51 -12.91 4.02 -19.35
N LEU A 52 -13.11 3.13 -18.37
CA LEU A 52 -14.38 2.48 -18.07
C LEU A 52 -15.26 3.29 -17.11
N LEU A 53 -14.66 4.11 -16.24
CA LEU A 53 -15.34 4.82 -15.18
C LEU A 53 -14.99 6.31 -15.22
N ASN A 54 -15.99 7.15 -15.49
CA ASN A 54 -15.81 8.59 -15.33
C ASN A 54 -15.53 8.95 -13.86
N GLU A 55 -15.08 10.18 -13.62
CA GLU A 55 -14.70 10.66 -12.28
C GLU A 55 -15.82 10.49 -11.23
N GLN A 56 -17.08 10.63 -11.64
CA GLN A 56 -18.23 10.49 -10.76
C GLN A 56 -18.45 9.03 -10.34
N ASP A 57 -18.26 8.08 -11.25
CA ASP A 57 -18.35 6.66 -10.96
C ASP A 57 -17.20 6.18 -10.08
N LEU A 58 -15.99 6.69 -10.30
CA LEU A 58 -14.84 6.44 -9.43
C LEU A 58 -15.09 6.97 -7.99
N LYS A 59 -15.69 8.16 -7.87
CA LYS A 59 -16.06 8.75 -6.57
C LYS A 59 -17.09 7.90 -5.83
N LYS A 60 -18.12 7.40 -6.55
CA LYS A 60 -19.14 6.50 -5.99
C LYS A 60 -18.51 5.17 -5.54
N TYR A 61 -17.69 4.56 -6.39
CA TYR A 61 -17.00 3.32 -6.10
C TYR A 61 -16.13 3.42 -4.83
N LYS A 62 -15.35 4.51 -4.71
CA LYS A 62 -14.54 4.79 -3.51
C LYS A 62 -15.40 4.94 -2.25
N ALA A 63 -16.59 5.54 -2.35
CA ALA A 63 -17.52 5.68 -1.23
C ALA A 63 -18.13 4.32 -0.82
N CYS A 64 -18.45 3.45 -1.78
CA CYS A 64 -18.92 2.10 -1.52
C CYS A 64 -17.88 1.28 -0.73
N ILE A 65 -16.62 1.25 -1.20
CA ILE A 65 -15.53 0.54 -0.52
C ILE A 65 -15.34 1.05 0.92
N LYS A 66 -15.36 2.38 1.13
CA LYS A 66 -15.26 2.96 2.48
C LYS A 66 -16.39 2.48 3.39
N THR A 67 -17.60 2.37 2.85
CA THR A 67 -18.77 1.91 3.58
C THR A 67 -18.62 0.44 3.96
N GLU A 68 -18.20 -0.40 3.02
CA GLU A 68 -17.94 -1.82 3.24
C GLU A 68 -16.88 -2.05 4.32
N ILE A 69 -15.74 -1.35 4.25
CA ILE A 69 -14.69 -1.41 5.27
C ILE A 69 -15.23 -1.00 6.65
N SER A 70 -16.07 0.04 6.72
CA SER A 70 -16.69 0.48 7.98
C SER A 70 -17.61 -0.59 8.57
N ILE A 71 -18.39 -1.27 7.74
CA ILE A 71 -19.27 -2.37 8.16
C ILE A 71 -18.43 -3.55 8.64
N LEU A 72 -17.41 -3.96 7.88
CA LEU A 72 -16.53 -5.07 8.26
C LEU A 72 -15.84 -4.81 9.60
N LYS A 73 -15.36 -3.58 9.85
CA LYS A 73 -14.80 -3.20 11.15
C LYS A 73 -15.80 -3.31 12.30
N LYS A 74 -17.07 -2.97 12.08
CA LYS A 74 -18.14 -3.11 13.10
C LYS A 74 -18.47 -4.58 13.38
N ILE A 75 -18.36 -5.45 12.37
CA ILE A 75 -18.55 -6.89 12.54
C ILE A 75 -17.40 -7.45 13.36
N ASP A 76 -16.16 -7.17 12.94
CA ASP A 76 -14.94 -7.61 13.64
C ASP A 76 -14.93 -7.17 15.11
N SER A 77 -15.23 -5.89 15.40
CA SER A 77 -15.27 -5.40 16.78
C SER A 77 -16.34 -6.08 17.64
N LYS A 78 -17.46 -6.51 17.06
CA LYS A 78 -18.52 -7.25 17.78
C LYS A 78 -18.21 -8.72 17.96
N LEU A 79 -17.40 -9.31 17.09
CA LEU A 79 -16.91 -10.68 17.24
C LEU A 79 -15.84 -10.72 18.35
N ASN A 80 -14.88 -9.79 18.33
CA ASN A 80 -13.80 -9.71 19.31
C ASN A 80 -14.24 -9.22 20.70
N ALA A 81 -15.44 -8.63 20.84
CA ALA A 81 -16.01 -8.24 22.13
C ALA A 81 -16.83 -9.36 22.81
N LYS A 82 -16.95 -10.53 22.17
CA LYS A 82 -17.63 -11.73 22.71
C LYS A 82 -16.66 -12.81 23.21
N GLU A 83 -15.36 -12.58 23.07
CA GLU A 83 -14.27 -13.37 23.68
C GLU A 83 -13.78 -12.67 24.96
#